data_AF-A0A348TSB7-F1
#
_entry.id   AF-A0A348TSB7-F1
#
_cell.length_a   1.000
_cell.length_b   1.000
_cell.length_c   1.000
_cell.angle_alpha   90.00
_cell.angle_beta   90.00
_cell.angle_gamma   90.00
#
_symmetry.space_group_name_H-M   'P 1'
#
loop_
_entity.id
_entity.type
_entity.pdbx_description
1 polymer ?
#
loop_
_entity_poly.entity_id
_entity_poly.type
_entity_poly.pdbx_seq_one_letter_code
_entity_poly.pdbx_strand_id
1 'polypeptide(L)'
;GHAITIGEPLRLDPVNDLFEDVQAYTCSGTPADCVKLAKHLILKDKKPDLVVSGINHGSNTSVSVLYSGTMSAAIEAALEGIPAIGFSLCDY
;
A
#
# COMPACT_ATOMS: atom_id res chain seq x y z
N GLY A 1 -13.30 4.19 -0.76
CA GLY A 1 -13.62 5.26 0.20
C GLY A 1 -12.32 5.81 0.74
N HIS A 2 -12.02 7.09 0.48
CA HIS A 2 -10.86 7.80 1.00
C HIS A 2 -11.08 8.10 2.49
N ALA A 3 -10.59 7.24 3.37
CA ALA A 3 -10.45 7.57 4.78
C ALA A 3 -8.99 7.95 5.00
N ILE A 4 -8.74 9.18 5.44
CA ILE A 4 -7.46 9.58 6.04
C ILE A 4 -7.72 9.66 7.54
N THR A 5 -6.95 8.95 8.35
CA THR A 5 -7.04 8.99 9.80
C THR A 5 -6.66 10.38 10.31
N ILE A 6 -7.66 11.18 10.70
CA ILE A 6 -7.47 12.48 11.36
C ILE A 6 -7.89 12.28 12.82
N GLY A 7 -6.95 11.87 13.69
CA GLY A 7 -7.23 11.70 15.12
C GLY A 7 -6.14 11.01 15.93
N GLU A 8 -5.35 10.13 15.32
CA GLU A 8 -4.25 9.41 15.96
C GLU A 8 -2.97 9.47 15.10
N PRO A 9 -1.78 9.53 15.72
CA PRO A 9 -0.53 9.54 14.97
C PRO A 9 -0.36 8.21 14.22
N LEU A 10 -0.10 8.30 12.92
CA LEU A 10 0.25 7.15 12.09
C LEU A 10 1.59 6.57 12.57
N ARG A 11 1.62 5.25 12.75
CA ARG A 11 2.81 4.50 13.17
C ARG A 11 3.30 3.61 12.05
N LEU A 12 4.61 3.47 11.99
CA LEU A 12 5.31 2.58 11.09
C LEU A 12 6.32 1.79 11.91
N ASP A 13 6.07 0.50 12.10
CA ASP A 13 6.89 -0.35 12.97
C ASP A 13 7.63 -1.41 12.12
N PRO A 14 8.95 -1.58 12.27
CA PRO A 14 9.71 -2.59 11.52
C PRO A 14 9.32 -4.01 11.92
N VAL A 15 9.29 -4.91 10.95
CA VAL A 15 9.02 -6.34 11.15
C VAL A 15 10.18 -7.13 10.55
N ASN A 16 11.04 -7.68 11.42
CA ASN A 16 12.30 -8.28 10.98
C ASN A 16 12.18 -9.76 10.57
N ASP A 17 11.12 -10.45 11.00
CA ASP A 17 11.02 -11.92 10.88
C ASP A 17 9.95 -12.39 9.89
N LEU A 18 9.40 -11.49 9.07
CA LEU A 18 8.31 -11.83 8.14
C LEU A 18 8.84 -12.43 6.83
N PHE A 19 10.00 -11.96 6.36
CA PHE A 19 10.59 -12.32 5.09
C PHE A 19 12.11 -12.32 5.23
N GLU A 20 12.77 -13.33 4.67
CA GLU A 20 14.23 -13.37 4.57
C GLU A 20 14.69 -12.30 3.57
N ASP A 21 15.70 -11.50 3.94
CA ASP A 21 16.30 -10.44 3.11
C ASP A 21 15.36 -9.33 2.60
N VAL A 22 14.18 -9.13 3.22
CA VAL A 22 13.25 -8.05 2.86
C VAL A 22 12.98 -7.16 4.07
N GLN A 23 13.17 -5.86 3.90
CA GLN A 23 12.74 -4.87 4.89
C GLN A 23 11.22 -4.76 4.88
N ALA A 24 10.58 -5.23 5.95
CA ALA A 24 9.14 -5.16 6.13
C ALA A 24 8.76 -4.19 7.25
N TYR A 25 7.61 -3.55 7.08
CA TYR A 25 7.03 -2.62 8.04
C TYR A 25 5.53 -2.86 8.15
N THR A 26 4.99 -2.71 9.36
CA THR A 26 3.54 -2.60 9.58
C THR A 26 3.15 -1.13 9.75
N CYS A 27 1.97 -0.77 9.26
CA CYS A 27 1.44 0.59 9.27
C CYS A 27 0.10 0.59 9.99
N SER A 28 -0.13 1.56 10.88
CA SER A 28 -1.43 1.71 11.57
C SER A 28 -2.49 2.44 10.73
N GLY A 29 -2.13 2.91 9.54
CA GLY A 29 -2.99 3.67 8.63
C GLY A 29 -3.67 2.82 7.56
N THR A 30 -4.20 3.50 6.56
CA THR A 30 -4.79 2.87 5.36
C THR A 30 -3.72 2.42 4.37
N PRO A 31 -4.08 1.59 3.37
CA PRO A 31 -3.12 1.20 2.33
C PRO A 31 -2.50 2.37 1.54
N ALA A 32 -3.22 3.50 1.40
CA ALA A 32 -2.66 4.71 0.81
C ALA A 32 -1.62 5.36 1.76
N ASP A 33 -1.90 5.39 3.07
CA ASP A 33 -0.95 5.86 4.08
C ASP A 33 0.33 5.02 4.08
N CYS A 34 0.24 3.70 3.88
CA CYS A 34 1.42 2.83 3.73
C CYS A 34 2.36 3.33 2.62
N VAL A 35 1.81 3.71 1.46
CA VAL A 35 2.61 4.19 0.32
C VAL A 35 3.25 5.53 0.64
N LYS A 36 2.50 6.48 1.20
CA LYS A 36 3.02 7.79 1.58
C LYS A 36 4.12 7.68 2.65
N LEU A 37 3.87 6.92 3.70
CA LEU A 37 4.84 6.74 4.79
C LEU A 37 6.10 6.01 4.32
N ALA A 38 5.95 4.95 3.50
CA ALA A 38 7.10 4.25 2.93
C ALA A 38 7.95 5.17 2.06
N LYS A 39 7.32 5.95 1.17
CA LYS A 39 8.02 6.92 0.31
C LYS A 39 8.78 7.95 1.15
N HIS A 40 8.12 8.60 2.11
CA HIS A 40 8.68 9.75 2.80
C HIS A 40 9.60 9.40 3.98
N LEU A 41 9.32 8.31 4.71
CA LEU A 41 10.06 7.98 5.94
C LEU A 41 11.13 6.90 5.71
N ILE A 42 10.85 5.91 4.86
CA ILE A 42 11.75 4.78 4.61
C ILE A 42 12.67 5.07 3.43
N LEU A 43 12.09 5.38 2.27
CA LEU A 43 12.84 5.57 1.03
C LEU A 43 13.41 6.98 0.89
N LYS A 44 12.81 7.98 1.56
CA LYS A 44 13.23 9.39 1.59
C LYS A 44 13.36 9.94 0.17
N ASP A 45 14.60 10.14 -0.31
CA ASP A 45 14.90 10.69 -1.64
C ASP A 45 14.89 9.62 -2.75
N LYS A 46 14.84 8.34 -2.39
CA LYS A 46 14.82 7.25 -3.36
C LYS A 46 13.40 7.04 -3.87
N LYS A 47 13.19 7.29 -5.16
CA LYS A 47 11.94 6.93 -5.83
C LYS A 47 11.92 5.41 -6.09
N PRO A 48 10.86 4.68 -5.70
CA PRO A 48 10.71 3.29 -6.12
C PRO A 48 10.50 3.22 -7.63
N ASP A 49 11.02 2.16 -8.25
CA ASP A 49 10.80 1.87 -9.67
C ASP A 49 9.40 1.30 -9.93
N LEU A 50 8.81 0.63 -8.94
CA LEU A 50 7.51 -0.03 -9.00
C LEU A 50 6.89 -0.16 -7.60
N VAL A 51 5.58 0.03 -7.50
CA VAL A 51 4.78 -0.35 -6.33
C VAL A 51 3.84 -1.50 -6.70
N VAL A 52 3.79 -2.52 -5.85
CA VAL A 52 2.99 -3.72 -6.06
C VAL A 52 2.10 -3.91 -4.83
N SER A 53 0.77 -3.95 -5.03
CA SER A 53 -0.23 -4.03 -3.97
C SER A 53 -1.10 -5.28 -4.14
N GLY A 54 -0.99 -6.23 -3.20
CA GLY A 54 -1.66 -7.52 -3.26
C GLY A 54 -0.92 -8.61 -2.45
N ILE A 55 -1.28 -9.89 -2.58
CA ILE A 55 -2.43 -10.39 -3.33
C ILE A 55 -3.68 -10.25 -2.45
N ASN A 56 -4.71 -9.54 -2.93
CA ASN A 56 -5.99 -9.52 -2.22
C ASN A 56 -6.69 -10.88 -2.31
N HIS A 57 -7.18 -11.40 -1.18
CA HIS A 57 -8.07 -12.56 -1.15
C HIS A 57 -9.49 -12.11 -1.53
N GLY A 58 -9.84 -12.23 -2.82
CA GLY A 58 -11.14 -11.81 -3.36
C GLY A 58 -11.02 -10.86 -4.55
N SER A 59 -11.97 -10.97 -5.49
CA SER A 59 -12.02 -10.18 -6.72
C SER A 59 -12.20 -8.69 -6.45
N ASN A 60 -11.33 -7.86 -7.05
CA ASN A 60 -11.45 -6.40 -7.08
C ASN A 60 -11.98 -5.92 -8.45
N THR A 61 -13.08 -6.50 -8.95
CA THR A 61 -13.67 -6.11 -10.25
C THR A 61 -14.70 -4.98 -10.13
N SER A 62 -14.77 -4.14 -11.15
CA SER A 62 -15.82 -3.11 -11.33
C SER A 62 -15.83 -2.07 -10.20
N VAL A 63 -17.01 -1.74 -9.65
CA VAL A 63 -17.16 -0.68 -8.65
C VAL A 63 -16.34 -0.94 -7.38
N SER A 64 -16.04 -2.20 -7.09
CA SER A 64 -15.21 -2.61 -5.94
C SER A 64 -13.78 -2.04 -6.00
N VAL A 65 -13.28 -1.65 -7.18
CA VAL A 65 -11.97 -0.98 -7.35
C VAL A 65 -11.89 0.32 -6.54
N LEU A 66 -12.98 1.10 -6.47
CA LEU A 66 -13.01 2.40 -5.79
C LEU A 66 -13.00 2.29 -4.25
N TYR A 67 -13.31 1.10 -3.73
CA TYR A 67 -13.35 0.81 -2.29
C TYR A 67 -12.29 -0.19 -1.84
N SER A 68 -11.54 -0.76 -2.79
CA SER A 68 -10.51 -1.73 -2.53
C SER A 68 -9.26 -1.07 -1.93
N GLY A 69 -8.84 -1.56 -0.75
CA GLY A 69 -7.59 -1.14 -0.14
C GLY A 69 -6.38 -1.45 -1.02
N THR A 70 -6.41 -2.58 -1.72
CA THR A 70 -5.38 -2.99 -2.70
C THR A 70 -5.23 -1.95 -3.80
N MET A 71 -6.35 -1.53 -4.40
CA MET A 71 -6.33 -0.52 -5.46
C MET A 71 -6.03 0.87 -4.92
N SER A 72 -6.44 1.20 -3.70
CA SER A 72 -6.12 2.48 -3.06
C SER A 72 -4.61 2.70 -2.93
N ALA A 73 -3.85 1.67 -2.56
CA ALA A 73 -2.38 1.77 -2.52
C ALA A 73 -1.76 1.95 -3.92
N ALA A 74 -2.22 1.18 -4.91
CA ALA A 74 -1.70 1.29 -6.27
C ALA A 74 -2.02 2.66 -6.90
N ILE A 75 -3.22 3.18 -6.67
CA ILE A 75 -3.64 4.52 -7.14
C ILE A 75 -2.79 5.59 -6.45
N GLU A 76 -2.58 5.50 -5.14
CA GLU A 76 -1.74 6.46 -4.42
C GLU A 76 -0.31 6.51 -4.97
N ALA A 77 0.29 5.35 -5.24
CA ALA A 77 1.61 5.29 -5.87
C ALA A 77 1.62 5.93 -7.28
N ALA A 78 0.58 5.70 -8.07
CA ALA A 78 0.43 6.31 -9.38
C ALA A 78 0.27 7.84 -9.31
N LEU A 79 -0.46 8.36 -8.31
CA LEU A 79 -0.59 9.81 -8.05
C LEU A 79 0.76 10.45 -7.68
N GLU A 80 1.60 9.70 -6.96
CA GLU A 80 2.97 10.08 -6.62
C GLU A 80 3.97 9.91 -7.80
N GLY A 81 3.45 9.57 -8.99
CA GLY A 81 4.20 9.42 -10.23
C GLY A 81 5.02 8.14 -10.32
N ILE A 82 4.69 7.12 -9.53
CA ILE A 82 5.40 5.83 -9.48
C ILE A 82 4.58 4.78 -10.25
N PRO A 83 5.18 4.00 -11.15
CA PRO A 83 4.50 2.86 -11.76
C PRO A 83 3.92 1.93 -10.70
N ALA A 84 2.67 1.47 -10.86
CA ALA A 84 1.97 0.71 -9.83
C ALA A 84 1.10 -0.41 -10.39
N ILE A 85 1.05 -1.55 -9.67
CA ILE A 85 0.23 -2.71 -9.98
C ILE A 85 -0.59 -3.09 -8.74
N GLY A 86 -1.91 -3.16 -8.89
CA GLY A 86 -2.82 -3.76 -7.92
C GLY A 86 -3.32 -5.11 -8.43
N PHE A 87 -3.27 -6.16 -7.60
CA PHE A 87 -3.60 -7.52 -8.04
C PHE A 87 -4.28 -8.35 -6.93
N SER A 88 -5.16 -9.26 -7.38
CA SER A 88 -6.04 -10.08 -6.55
C SER A 88 -6.00 -11.54 -6.98
N LEU A 89 -6.20 -12.44 -6.02
CA LEU A 89 -6.48 -13.84 -6.31
C LEU A 89 -7.98 -13.99 -6.49
N CYS A 90 -8.39 -14.35 -7.70
CA CYS A 90 -9.76 -14.74 -8.02
C CYS A 90 -9.86 -16.26 -7.88
N ASP A 91 -10.23 -16.71 -6.69
CA ASP A 91 -10.58 -18.12 -6.45
C ASP A 91 -12.10 -18.27 -6.63
N TYR A 92 -12.54 -19.20 -7.48
CA TYR A 92 -13.95 -19.51 -7.77
C TYR A 92 -14.21 -20.99 -7.50
#